data_AF-A0A2N2YN42-F1
#
_entry.id   AF-A0A2N2YN42-F1
#
_cell.length_a   1.000
_cell.length_b   1.000
_cell.length_c   1.000
_cell.angle_alpha   90.00
_cell.angle_beta   90.00
_cell.angle_gamma   90.00
#
_symmetry.space_group_name_H-M   'P 1'
#
loop_
_entity.id
_entity.type
_entity.pdbx_description
1 polymer ?
#
loop_
_entity_poly.entity_id
_entity_poly.type
_entity_poly.pdbx_seq_one_letter_code
_entity_poly.pdbx_strand_id
1 'polypeptide(L)'
;MDSFNPELSIWQQLSAFFIHLIPSYILLTLLVIAWKWEFIGGIMFKVIGLGFRPVIFIHNYNMNHSIWMSLSIILAITFPSTVKIKFSNFK
;
A
#
# COMPACT_ATOMS: atom_id res chain seq x y z
N MET A 1 10.13 5.20 17.04
CA MET A 1 10.12 4.98 18.49
C MET A 1 9.96 3.48 18.69
N ASP A 2 10.91 2.84 19.35
CA ASP A 2 10.85 1.39 19.59
C ASP A 2 9.82 1.10 20.68
N SER A 3 8.93 0.13 20.43
CA SER A 3 7.90 -0.27 21.39
C SER A 3 8.45 -1.16 22.51
N PHE A 4 9.65 -1.73 22.33
CA PHE A 4 10.29 -2.65 23.28
C PHE A 4 11.58 -2.08 23.87
N ASN A 5 11.56 -0.79 24.24
CA ASN A 5 12.68 -0.19 24.97
C ASN A 5 12.71 -0.70 26.42
N PRO A 6 13.85 -1.26 26.91
CA PRO A 6 13.99 -1.76 28.29
C PRO A 6 13.81 -0.69 29.38
N GLU A 7 13.88 0.60 29.05
CA GLU A 7 13.63 1.71 30.00
C GLU A 7 12.13 1.95 30.27
N LEU A 8 11.25 1.33 29.49
CA LEU A 8 9.80 1.46 29.63
C LEU A 8 9.24 0.32 30.49
N SER A 9 8.24 0.62 31.33
CA SER A 9 7.49 -0.42 32.03
C SER A 9 6.71 -1.31 31.06
N ILE A 10 6.41 -2.54 31.48
CA ILE A 10 5.66 -3.52 30.67
C ILE A 10 4.35 -2.95 30.13
N TRP A 11 3.64 -2.15 30.93
CA TRP A 11 2.38 -1.50 30.53
C TRP A 11 2.56 -0.41 29.47
N GLN A 12 3.67 0.32 29.52
CA GLN A 12 4.02 1.32 28.50
C GLN A 12 4.48 0.67 27.20
N GLN A 13 5.22 -0.44 27.27
CA GLN A 13 5.61 -1.21 26.08
C GLN A 13 4.38 -1.80 25.39
N LEU A 14 3.45 -2.36 26.16
CA LEU A 14 2.22 -2.94 25.63
C LEU A 14 1.34 -1.88 24.94
N SER A 15 1.16 -0.70 25.55
CA SER A 15 0.39 0.38 24.93
C SER A 15 1.07 0.95 23.69
N ALA A 16 2.40 1.15 23.73
CA ALA A 16 3.18 1.55 22.57
C ALA A 16 3.04 0.54 21.42
N PHE A 17 3.09 -0.76 21.72
CA PHE A 17 2.89 -1.82 20.73
C PHE A 17 1.49 -1.76 20.11
N PHE A 18 0.42 -1.61 20.91
CA PHE A 18 -0.95 -1.49 20.38
C PHE A 18 -1.13 -0.28 19.46
N ILE A 19 -0.48 0.85 19.74
CA ILE A 19 -0.49 2.02 18.85
C ILE A 19 0.17 1.70 17.51
N HIS A 20 1.28 0.96 17.51
CA HIS A 20 1.96 0.51 16.29
C HIS A 20 1.16 -0.54 15.50
N LEU A 21 0.21 -1.22 16.14
CA LEU A 21 -0.72 -2.14 15.46
C LEU A 21 -1.93 -1.43 14.81
N ILE A 22 -2.19 -0.15 15.12
CA ILE A 22 -3.30 0.60 14.50
C ILE A 22 -3.22 0.56 12.96
N PRO A 23 -2.07 0.84 12.31
CA PRO A 23 -1.94 0.69 10.86
C PRO A 23 -2.35 -0.70 10.36
N SER A 24 -1.92 -1.77 11.06
CA SER A 24 -2.25 -3.15 10.71
C SER A 24 -3.74 -3.46 10.86
N TYR A 25 -4.41 -2.95 11.89
CA TYR A 25 -5.85 -3.11 12.07
C TYR A 25 -6.66 -2.38 11.00
N ILE A 26 -6.19 -1.22 10.53
CA ILE A 26 -6.81 -0.51 9.40
C ILE A 26 -6.72 -1.38 8.14
N LEU A 27 -5.53 -1.92 7.84
CA LEU A 27 -5.31 -2.83 6.71
C LEU A 27 -6.19 -4.10 6.81
N LEU A 28 -6.28 -4.70 7.99
CA LEU A 28 -7.11 -5.88 8.24
C LEU A 28 -8.60 -5.57 8.00
N THR A 29 -9.08 -4.42 8.47
CA THR A 29 -10.47 -4.00 8.28
C THR A 29 -10.78 -3.78 6.80
N LEU A 30 -9.89 -3.10 6.07
CA LEU A 30 -10.02 -2.93 4.62
C LEU A 30 -10.04 -4.28 3.89
N LEU A 31 -9.21 -5.23 4.30
CA LEU A 31 -9.17 -6.56 3.72
C LEU A 31 -10.47 -7.34 3.97
N VAL A 32 -11.01 -7.32 5.20
CA VAL A 32 -12.28 -7.98 5.54
C VAL A 32 -13.44 -7.39 4.73
N ILE A 33 -13.47 -6.06 4.58
CA ILE A 33 -14.48 -5.38 3.75
C ILE A 33 -14.33 -5.79 2.28
N ALA A 34 -13.10 -5.78 1.75
CA ALA A 34 -12.81 -6.17 0.38
C ALA A 34 -13.17 -7.64 0.10
N TRP A 35 -13.00 -8.53 1.10
CA TRP A 35 -13.36 -9.94 1.00
C TRP A 35 -14.88 -10.12 0.91
N LYS A 36 -15.65 -9.41 1.73
CA LYS A 36 -17.12 -9.52 1.70
C LYS A 36 -17.72 -8.89 0.44
N TRP A 37 -17.07 -7.87 -0.12
CA TRP A 37 -17.57 -7.09 -1.25
C TRP A 37 -16.55 -7.03 -2.38
N GLU A 38 -16.27 -8.17 -3.00
CA GLU A 38 -15.20 -8.32 -4.01
C GLU A 38 -15.28 -7.27 -5.13
N PHE A 39 -16.49 -6.93 -5.58
CA PHE A 39 -16.70 -5.93 -6.63
C PHE A 39 -16.34 -4.50 -6.17
N ILE A 40 -16.77 -4.11 -4.97
CA ILE A 40 -16.46 -2.79 -4.40
C ILE A 40 -14.96 -2.70 -4.11
N GLY A 41 -14.36 -3.74 -3.53
CA GLY A 41 -12.92 -3.81 -3.27
C GLY A 41 -12.10 -3.71 -4.56
N GLY A 42 -12.52 -4.40 -5.62
CA GLY A 42 -11.88 -4.33 -6.93
C GLY A 42 -11.97 -2.94 -7.58
N ILE A 43 -13.10 -2.24 -7.45
CA ILE A 43 -13.25 -0.86 -7.97
C ILE A 43 -12.38 0.11 -7.16
N MET A 44 -12.46 0.06 -5.83
CA MET A 44 -11.66 0.94 -4.98
C MET A 44 -10.16 0.76 -5.23
N PHE A 45 -9.70 -0.48 -5.33
CA PHE A 45 -8.29 -0.78 -5.61
C PHE A 45 -7.84 -0.26 -6.98
N LYS A 46 -8.70 -0.35 -8.01
CA LYS A 46 -8.40 0.22 -9.34
C LYS A 46 -8.34 1.73 -9.30
N VAL A 47 -9.30 2.40 -8.65
CA VAL A 47 -9.35 3.87 -8.57
C VAL A 47 -8.14 4.42 -7.82
N ILE A 48 -7.85 3.85 -6.64
CA ILE A 48 -6.69 4.24 -5.82
C ILE A 48 -5.39 3.95 -6.59
N GLY A 49 -5.26 2.74 -7.15
CA GLY A 49 -4.08 2.32 -7.89
C GLY A 49 -3.85 3.09 -9.19
N LEU A 50 -4.87 3.69 -9.80
CA LEU A 50 -4.72 4.57 -10.97
C LEU A 50 -4.39 6.00 -10.55
N GLY A 51 -5.10 6.53 -9.54
CA GLY A 51 -4.93 7.90 -9.04
C GLY A 51 -3.59 8.14 -8.35
N PHE A 52 -3.03 7.13 -7.68
CA PHE A 52 -1.73 7.26 -7.03
C PHE A 52 -0.53 7.28 -8.00
N ARG A 53 -0.69 6.81 -9.25
CA ARG A 53 0.41 6.78 -10.23
C ARG A 53 1.03 8.14 -10.50
N PRO A 54 0.26 9.20 -10.85
CA PRO A 54 0.84 10.54 -11.05
C PRO A 54 1.46 11.10 -9.77
N VAL A 55 0.86 10.82 -8.60
CA VAL A 55 1.41 11.27 -7.31
C VAL A 55 2.78 10.66 -7.05
N ILE A 56 2.91 9.33 -7.25
CA ILE A 56 4.17 8.61 -7.09
C ILE A 56 5.20 9.07 -8.12
N PHE A 57 4.79 9.33 -9.37
CA PHE A 57 5.66 9.86 -10.40
C PHE A 57 6.27 11.21 -9.99
N ILE A 58 5.42 12.15 -9.60
CA ILE A 58 5.84 13.51 -9.24
C ILE A 58 6.73 13.47 -8.00
N HIS A 59 6.35 12.69 -6.98
CA HIS A 59 7.16 12.54 -5.78
C HIS A 59 8.54 11.95 -6.09
N ASN A 60 8.62 10.89 -6.90
CA ASN A 60 9.89 10.28 -7.27
C ASN A 60 10.75 11.21 -8.15
N TYR A 61 10.12 11.90 -9.10
CA TYR A 61 10.81 12.86 -9.96
C TYR A 61 11.35 14.04 -9.17
N ASN A 62 10.63 14.53 -8.17
CA ASN A 62 11.10 15.62 -7.30
C ASN A 62 12.29 15.21 -6.43
N MET A 63 12.44 13.92 -6.13
CA MET A 63 13.57 13.41 -5.33
C MET A 63 14.80 13.07 -6.18
N ASN A 64 14.60 12.68 -7.43
CA ASN A 64 15.65 12.05 -8.25
C ASN A 64 15.94 12.79 -9.57
N HIS A 65 15.05 13.69 -10.01
CA HIS A 65 15.10 14.42 -11.28
C HIS A 65 15.31 13.57 -12.55
N SER A 66 15.22 12.24 -12.43
CA SER A 66 15.38 11.29 -13.52
C SER A 66 14.03 10.76 -13.95
N ILE A 67 13.67 11.08 -15.20
CA ILE A 67 12.46 10.57 -15.85
C ILE A 67 12.51 9.04 -15.94
N TRP A 68 13.67 8.47 -16.28
CA TRP A 68 13.85 7.05 -16.56
C TRP A 68 13.67 6.18 -15.32
N MET A 69 14.17 6.65 -14.18
CA MET A 69 14.03 5.94 -12.92
C MET A 69 12.60 6.02 -12.39
N SER A 70 11.97 7.20 -12.50
CA SER A 70 10.56 7.39 -12.14
C SER A 70 9.64 6.49 -12.96
N LEU A 71 9.90 6.36 -14.28
CA LEU A 71 9.16 5.48 -15.17
C LEU A 71 9.34 4.01 -14.80
N SER A 72 10.57 3.59 -14.52
CA SER A 72 10.91 2.21 -14.13
C SER A 72 10.20 1.80 -12.84
N ILE A 73 10.11 2.70 -11.86
CA ILE A 73 9.41 2.46 -10.59
C ILE A 73 7.90 2.28 -10.81
N ILE A 74 7.28 3.13 -11.64
CA ILE A 74 5.85 3.00 -11.95
C ILE A 74 5.56 1.70 -12.69
N LEU A 75 6.43 1.34 -13.64
CA LEU A 75 6.33 0.07 -14.36
C LEU A 75 6.45 -1.11 -13.39
N ALA A 76 7.42 -1.11 -12.48
CA ALA A 76 7.59 -2.17 -11.49
C ALA A 76 6.37 -2.32 -10.56
N ILE A 77 5.79 -1.20 -10.08
CA ILE A 77 4.59 -1.21 -9.23
C ILE A 77 3.37 -1.70 -10.00
N THR A 78 3.25 -1.36 -11.28
CA THR A 78 2.07 -1.67 -12.09
C THR A 78 2.14 -3.04 -12.76
N PHE A 79 3.34 -3.62 -12.92
CA PHE A 79 3.58 -4.88 -13.62
C PHE A 79 2.74 -6.07 -13.12
N PRO A 80 2.60 -6.32 -11.80
CA PRO A 80 1.74 -7.42 -11.32
C PRO A 80 0.27 -7.26 -11.72
N SER A 81 -0.19 -6.02 -11.89
CA SER A 81 -1.59 -5.70 -12.21
C SER A 81 -1.89 -5.88 -13.70
N THR A 82 -0.96 -5.52 -14.59
CA THR A 82 -1.16 -5.60 -16.05
C THR A 82 -1.08 -7.02 -16.59
N VAL A 83 -0.22 -7.86 -16.00
CA VAL A 83 -0.11 -9.28 -16.35
C VAL A 83 -1.45 -9.99 -16.12
N LYS A 84 -2.07 -9.78 -14.95
CA LYS A 84 -3.38 -10.38 -14.61
C LYS A 84 -4.51 -9.92 -15.53
N ILE A 85 -4.56 -8.63 -15.89
CA ILE A 85 -5.57 -8.07 -16.81
C ILE A 85 -5.44 -8.70 -18.21
N LYS A 86 -4.22 -8.90 -18.69
CA LYS A 86 -3.99 -9.50 -20.01
C LYS A 86 -4.50 -10.95 -20.09
N PHE A 87 -4.23 -11.78 -19.07
CA PHE A 87 -4.71 -13.17 -19.05
C PHE A 87 -6.24 -13.30 -18.95
N SER A 88 -6.94 -12.36 -18.30
CA SER A 88 -8.41 -12.34 -18.23
C SER A 88 -9.09 -12.08 -19.58
N ASN A 89 -8.42 -11.40 -20.52
CA ASN A 89 -8.99 -11.06 -21.84
C ASN A 89 -8.68 -12.12 -22.91
N PHE A 90 -7.96 -13.19 -22.56
CA PHE A 90 -7.59 -14.30 -23.44
C PHE A 90 -8.41 -15.58 -23.18
N LYS A 91 -9.45 -15.49 -22.34
CA LYS A 91 -10.40 -16.56 -22.05
C LYS A 91 -11.79 -16.10 -22.44
#